data_AF-X1VMY9-F1
#
_entry.id   AF-X1VMY9-F1
#
_cell.length_a   1.000
_cell.length_b   1.000
_cell.length_c   1.000
_cell.angle_alpha   90.00
_cell.angle_beta   90.00
_cell.angle_gamma   90.00
#
_symmetry.space_group_name_H-M   'P 1'
#
loop_
_entity.id
_entity.type
_entity.pdbx_description
1 polymer ?
#
loop_
_entity_poly.entity_id
_entity_poly.type
_entity_poly.pdbx_seq_one_letter_code
_entity_poly.pdbx_strand_id
1 'polypeptide(L)'
;MTKEAPRDRKNDLINRILDTELKWFLTVNPTLTSECQQHPEAFKLMRSSAFETWSEETLVLYLEHLVDAQSKGRNLVIETYDRIAKKLGHSSLEEWHQKRAARGNQGKLGSL
;
A
#
# COMPACT_ATOMS: atom_id res chain seq x y z
N MET A 1 -19.67 -27.82 -15.42
CA MET A 1 -19.30 -26.51 -14.83
C MET A 1 -19.45 -26.59 -13.33
N THR A 2 -18.35 -26.65 -12.59
CA THR A 2 -18.35 -26.47 -11.13
C THR A 2 -18.67 -25.00 -10.83
N LYS A 3 -19.72 -24.72 -10.04
CA LYS A 3 -19.93 -23.38 -9.47
C LYS A 3 -18.88 -23.20 -8.37
N GLU A 4 -18.02 -22.19 -8.49
CA GLU A 4 -17.10 -21.79 -7.42
C GLU A 4 -17.92 -21.40 -6.17
N ALA A 5 -17.45 -21.81 -4.99
CA ALA A 5 -18.12 -21.44 -3.75
C ALA A 5 -17.92 -19.93 -3.48
N PRO A 6 -18.89 -19.22 -2.88
CA PRO A 6 -18.79 -17.78 -2.62
C PRO A 6 -17.52 -17.36 -1.85
N ARG A 7 -17.03 -18.24 -0.96
CA ARG A 7 -15.79 -17.99 -0.21
C ARG A 7 -14.55 -18.04 -1.10
N ASP A 8 -14.52 -18.91 -2.10
CA ASP A 8 -13.37 -19.06 -3.00
C ASP A 8 -13.25 -17.82 -3.90
N ARG A 9 -14.37 -17.37 -4.47
CA ARG A 9 -14.43 -16.16 -5.29
C ARG A 9 -14.01 -14.90 -4.53
N LYS A 10 -14.48 -14.73 -3.29
CA LYS A 10 -14.09 -13.58 -2.45
C LYS A 10 -12.58 -13.58 -2.17
N ASN A 11 -12.01 -14.75 -1.86
CA ASN A 11 -10.58 -14.88 -1.60
C ASN A 11 -9.76 -14.53 -2.85
N ASP A 12 -10.21 -14.93 -4.05
CA ASP A 12 -9.54 -14.58 -5.31
C ASP A 12 -9.53 -13.08 -5.57
N LEU A 13 -10.65 -12.38 -5.30
CA LEU A 13 -10.70 -10.93 -5.39
C LEU A 13 -9.71 -10.27 -4.43
N ILE A 14 -9.69 -10.72 -3.16
CA ILE A 14 -8.77 -10.22 -2.14
C ILE A 14 -7.31 -10.42 -2.59
N ASN A 15 -6.95 -11.62 -3.06
CA ASN A 15 -5.59 -11.92 -3.49
C ASN A 15 -5.14 -11.02 -4.66
N ARG A 16 -6.00 -10.80 -5.66
CA ARG A 16 -5.69 -9.90 -6.79
C ARG A 16 -5.51 -8.44 -6.36
N ILE A 17 -6.32 -7.98 -5.41
CA ILE A 17 -6.18 -6.65 -4.80
C ILE A 17 -4.85 -6.55 -4.05
N LEU A 18 -4.54 -7.53 -3.20
CA LEU A 18 -3.32 -7.56 -2.38
C LEU A 18 -2.06 -7.56 -3.22
N ASP A 19 -2.00 -8.36 -4.29
CA ASP A 19 -0.82 -8.40 -5.16
C ASP A 19 -0.61 -7.07 -5.89
N THR A 20 -1.69 -6.41 -6.31
CA THR A 20 -1.63 -5.08 -6.93
C THR A 20 -1.15 -4.03 -5.93
N GLU A 21 -1.76 -3.97 -4.74
CA GLU A 21 -1.37 -3.01 -3.72
C GLU A 21 0.04 -3.24 -3.18
N LEU A 22 0.45 -4.50 -2.99
CA LEU A 22 1.80 -4.81 -2.51
C LEU A 22 2.86 -4.36 -3.52
N LYS A 23 2.65 -4.64 -4.81
CA LYS A 23 3.54 -4.14 -5.87
C LYS A 23 3.69 -2.63 -5.80
N TRP A 24 2.59 -1.91 -5.61
CA TRP A 24 2.58 -0.46 -5.47
C TRP A 24 3.23 0.02 -4.18
N PHE A 25 2.97 -0.65 -3.06
CA PHE A 25 3.51 -0.33 -1.75
C PHE A 25 5.03 -0.43 -1.71
N LEU A 26 5.60 -1.46 -2.34
CA LEU A 26 7.05 -1.63 -2.44
C LEU A 26 7.73 -0.47 -3.21
N THR A 27 7.00 0.27 -4.04
CA THR A 27 7.53 1.45 -4.75
C THR A 27 7.38 2.77 -3.99
N VAL A 28 6.69 2.80 -2.85
CA VAL A 28 6.41 4.04 -2.10
C VAL A 28 7.70 4.70 -1.62
N ASN A 29 8.65 3.93 -1.12
CA ASN A 29 9.96 4.42 -0.71
C ASN A 29 11.05 3.48 -1.22
N PRO A 30 11.73 3.81 -2.34
CA PRO A 30 12.76 2.94 -2.91
C PRO A 30 14.14 3.08 -2.23
N THR A 31 14.37 4.14 -1.45
CA THR A 31 15.69 4.48 -0.88
C THR A 31 15.83 4.11 0.60
N LEU A 32 14.72 4.08 1.33
CA LEU A 32 14.63 3.64 2.71
C LEU A 32 13.59 2.53 2.75
N THR A 33 14.03 1.27 2.72
CA THR A 33 13.14 0.16 3.10
C THR A 33 12.72 0.41 4.54
N SER A 34 11.53 1.00 4.72
CA SER A 34 10.88 1.00 6.03
C SER A 34 10.74 -0.46 6.48
N GLU A 35 10.78 -0.71 7.78
CA GLU A 35 10.62 -2.07 8.34
C GLU A 35 9.38 -2.77 7.74
N CYS A 36 8.31 -2.01 7.46
CA CYS A 36 7.10 -2.49 6.78
C CYS A 36 7.32 -3.05 5.36
N GLN A 37 8.29 -2.54 4.59
CA GLN A 37 8.61 -3.07 3.25
C GLN A 37 9.49 -4.34 3.32
N GLN A 38 10.12 -4.63 4.46
CA GLN A 38 10.84 -5.88 4.69
C GLN A 38 9.91 -7.04 5.10
N HIS A 39 8.66 -6.74 5.45
CA HIS A 39 7.66 -7.72 5.88
C HIS A 39 6.40 -7.67 5.00
N PRO A 40 6.48 -8.09 3.73
CA PRO A 40 5.33 -8.11 2.82
C PRO A 40 4.16 -8.97 3.35
N GLU A 41 4.44 -10.00 4.13
CA GLU A 41 3.40 -10.82 4.77
C GLU A 41 2.60 -10.05 5.82
N ALA A 42 3.25 -9.15 6.58
CA ALA A 42 2.54 -8.30 7.53
C ALA A 42 1.63 -7.30 6.82
N PHE A 43 2.07 -6.76 5.67
CA PHE A 43 1.23 -5.95 4.80
C PHE A 43 0.02 -6.74 4.31
N LYS A 44 0.23 -7.96 3.78
CA LYS A 44 -0.85 -8.81 3.28
C LYS A 44 -1.86 -9.14 4.38
N LEU A 45 -1.39 -9.54 5.56
CA LEU A 45 -2.24 -9.87 6.71
C LEU A 45 -3.10 -8.69 7.17
N MET A 46 -2.50 -7.51 7.33
CA MET A 46 -3.25 -6.33 7.76
C MET A 46 -4.28 -5.92 6.71
N ARG A 47 -3.89 -5.91 5.43
CA ARG A 47 -4.79 -5.54 4.34
C ARG A 47 -5.91 -6.56 4.13
N SER A 48 -5.62 -7.87 4.21
CA SER A 48 -6.63 -8.92 4.08
C SER A 48 -7.69 -8.82 5.17
N SER A 49 -7.29 -8.58 6.43
CA SER A 49 -8.24 -8.42 7.54
C SER A 49 -9.27 -7.30 7.31
N ALA A 50 -8.85 -6.20 6.67
CA ALA A 50 -9.77 -5.13 6.30
C ALA A 50 -10.73 -5.58 5.19
N PHE A 51 -10.20 -6.24 4.16
CA PHE A 51 -10.99 -6.70 3.01
C PHE A 51 -11.96 -7.83 3.33
N GLU A 52 -11.68 -8.64 4.35
CA GLU A 52 -12.60 -9.67 4.84
C GLU A 52 -13.93 -9.07 5.33
N THR A 53 -13.91 -7.80 5.79
CA THR A 53 -15.12 -7.09 6.23
C THR A 53 -15.95 -6.51 5.06
N TRP A 54 -15.41 -6.49 3.84
CA TRP A 54 -16.07 -5.90 2.67
C TRP A 54 -16.97 -6.92 1.95
N SER A 55 -18.00 -6.44 1.26
CA SER A 55 -18.80 -7.29 0.36
C SER A 55 -18.00 -7.64 -0.90
N GLU A 56 -18.37 -8.73 -1.59
CA GLU A 56 -17.79 -9.07 -2.90
C GLU A 56 -17.96 -7.93 -3.91
N GLU A 57 -19.12 -7.26 -3.90
CA GLU A 57 -19.41 -6.11 -4.78
C GLU A 57 -18.42 -4.97 -4.54
N THR A 58 -18.15 -4.61 -3.29
CA THR A 58 -17.16 -3.58 -2.95
C THR A 58 -15.76 -3.99 -3.40
N LEU A 59 -15.40 -5.27 -3.25
CA LEU A 59 -14.09 -5.77 -3.70
C LEU A 59 -13.96 -5.72 -5.22
N VAL A 60 -15.01 -6.04 -5.98
CA VAL A 60 -15.04 -5.91 -7.44
C VAL A 60 -14.83 -4.45 -7.85
N LEU A 61 -15.63 -3.53 -7.31
CA LEU A 61 -15.52 -2.09 -7.62
C LEU A 61 -14.14 -1.53 -7.24
N TYR A 62 -13.58 -1.99 -6.13
CA TYR A 62 -12.25 -1.59 -5.72
C TYR A 62 -11.18 -2.10 -6.68
N LEU A 63 -11.25 -3.37 -7.08
CA LEU A 63 -10.32 -3.95 -8.05
C LEU A 63 -10.41 -3.24 -9.42
N GLU A 64 -11.62 -2.89 -9.87
CA GLU A 64 -11.81 -2.09 -11.09
C GLU A 64 -11.14 -0.72 -10.98
N HIS A 65 -11.25 -0.05 -9.84
CA HIS A 65 -10.57 1.22 -9.61
C HIS A 65 -9.04 1.07 -9.61
N LEU A 66 -8.50 -0.02 -9.04
CA LEU A 66 -7.07 -0.30 -9.09
C LEU A 66 -6.59 -0.50 -10.54
N VAL A 67 -7.35 -1.26 -11.33
CA VAL A 67 -7.03 -1.51 -12.76
C VAL A 67 -7.11 -0.22 -13.57
N ASP A 68 -8.15 0.59 -13.38
CA ASP A 68 -8.30 1.89 -14.05
C ASP A 68 -7.12 2.83 -13.70
N ALA A 69 -6.79 2.94 -12.41
CA ALA A 69 -5.66 3.75 -11.97
C ALA A 69 -4.34 3.26 -12.57
N GLN A 70 -4.11 1.94 -12.59
CA GLN A 70 -2.93 1.34 -13.22
C GLN A 70 -2.86 1.67 -14.72
N SER A 71 -3.98 1.58 -15.44
CA SER A 71 -4.05 1.91 -16.88
C SER A 71 -3.70 3.38 -17.17
N LYS A 72 -3.93 4.26 -16.19
CA LYS A 72 -3.61 5.70 -16.23
C LYS A 72 -2.22 6.03 -15.68
N GLY A 73 -1.39 5.03 -15.37
CA GLY A 73 -0.06 5.22 -14.79
C GLY A 73 -0.07 5.75 -13.34
N ARG A 74 -1.21 5.63 -12.64
CA ARG A 74 -1.37 6.09 -11.26
C ARG A 74 -1.05 4.96 -10.29
N ASN A 75 -0.59 5.34 -9.10
CA ASN A 75 -0.38 4.45 -7.96
C ASN A 75 -1.17 4.99 -6.76
N LEU A 76 -2.32 4.38 -6.47
CA LEU A 76 -3.22 4.87 -5.42
C LEU A 76 -2.63 4.77 -4.01
N VAL A 77 -1.65 3.87 -3.79
CA VAL A 77 -0.95 3.78 -2.51
C VAL A 77 -0.08 5.03 -2.33
N ILE A 78 0.72 5.42 -3.33
CA ILE A 78 1.52 6.65 -3.29
C ILE A 78 0.63 7.87 -3.07
N GLU A 79 -0.49 7.99 -3.81
CA GLU A 79 -1.43 9.11 -3.63
C GLU A 79 -2.03 9.17 -2.22
N THR A 80 -2.27 8.00 -1.61
CA THR A 80 -2.75 7.93 -0.22
C THR A 80 -1.69 8.40 0.76
N TYR A 81 -0.45 7.97 0.58
CA TYR A 81 0.68 8.42 1.42
C TYR A 81 0.98 9.92 1.23
N ASP A 82 0.85 10.46 0.02
CA ASP A 82 0.97 11.90 -0.23
C ASP A 82 -0.12 12.71 0.47
N ARG A 83 -1.38 12.23 0.43
CA ARG A 83 -2.47 12.84 1.21
C ARG A 83 -2.23 12.78 2.71
N ILE A 84 -1.67 11.68 3.23
CA ILE A 84 -1.31 11.54 4.64
C ILE A 84 -0.20 12.53 5.00
N ALA A 85 0.87 12.62 4.20
CA ALA A 85 1.97 13.56 4.41
C ALA A 85 1.43 15.00 4.49
N LYS A 86 0.54 15.38 3.56
CA LYS A 86 -0.15 16.68 3.58
C LYS A 86 -0.95 16.94 4.84
N LYS A 87 -1.71 15.95 5.31
CA LYS A 87 -2.45 16.05 6.59
C LYS A 87 -1.54 16.18 7.81
N LEU A 88 -0.30 15.67 7.73
CA LEU A 88 0.71 15.79 8.78
C LEU A 88 1.52 17.10 8.68
N GLY A 89 1.16 18.02 7.78
CA GLY A 89 1.82 19.33 7.64
C GLY A 89 3.01 19.35 6.69
N HIS A 90 3.20 18.30 5.88
CA HIS A 90 4.19 18.29 4.80
C HIS A 90 3.60 18.79 3.48
N SER A 91 4.42 19.33 2.58
CA SER A 91 3.95 19.73 1.25
C SER A 91 3.74 18.54 0.31
N SER A 92 4.48 17.45 0.51
CA SER A 92 4.40 16.22 -0.29
C SER A 92 4.95 15.00 0.45
N LEU A 93 4.66 13.80 -0.07
CA LEU A 93 5.30 12.55 0.36
C LEU A 93 6.82 12.59 0.23
N GLU A 94 7.33 13.16 -0.86
CA GLU A 94 8.75 13.26 -1.14
C GLU A 94 9.48 14.09 -0.08
N GLU A 95 8.93 15.27 0.25
CA GLU A 95 9.48 16.10 1.32
C GLU A 95 9.48 15.36 2.67
N TRP A 96 8.41 14.61 2.95
CA TRP A 96 8.32 13.82 4.18
C TRP A 96 9.41 12.75 4.25
N HIS A 97 9.66 12.02 3.15
CA HIS A 97 10.74 11.05 3.07
C HIS A 97 12.12 11.68 3.27
N GLN A 98 12.41 12.81 2.61
CA GLN A 98 13.68 13.54 2.77
C GLN A 98 13.91 13.98 4.22
N LYS A 99 12.88 14.54 4.87
CA LYS A 99 12.97 14.95 6.29
C LYS A 99 13.22 13.77 7.22
N ARG A 100 12.62 12.60 6.96
CA ARG A 100 12.86 11.38 7.76
C ARG A 100 14.27 10.82 7.55
N ALA A 101 14.76 10.83 6.31
CA ALA A 101 16.13 10.43 5.99
C ALA A 101 17.17 11.28 6.75
N ALA A 102 16.98 12.61 6.75
CA ALA A 102 17.87 13.54 7.45
C ALA A 102 17.86 13.33 8.98
N ARG A 103 16.69 13.05 9.59
CA ARG A 103 16.59 12.75 11.02
C ARG A 103 17.27 11.44 11.40
N GLY A 104 17.16 10.41 10.56
CA GLY A 104 17.86 9.14 10.77
C GLY A 104 19.39 9.27 10.73
N ASN A 105 19.91 10.26 10.00
CA ASN A 105 21.35 10.51 9.89
C ASN A 105 21.92 11.37 11.03
N GLN A 106 21.11 12.23 11.66
CA GLN A 106 21.55 13.04 12.81
C GLN A 106 21.77 12.21 14.09
N GLY A 107 21.16 11.03 14.21
CA GLY A 107 21.43 10.09 15.30
C GLY A 107 22.76 9.33 15.20
N LYS A 108 23.47 9.43 14.06
CA LYS A 108 24.78 8.77 13.84
C LYS A 108 25.99 9.67 14.02
N LEU A 109 25.81 10.99 14.15
CA LEU A 109 26.92 11.94 14.37
C LEU A 109 27.19 12.28 15.84
N GLY A 110 26.52 11.61 16.78
CA GLY A 110 26.61 11.89 18.23
C GLY A 110 27.43 10.89 19.05
N SER A 111 28.22 10.01 18.42
CA SER A 111 29.13 9.11 19.13
C SER A 111 30.57 9.34 18.68
N LEU A 112 31.18 10.38 19.23
CA LEU A 112 32.64 10.53 19.36
C LEU A 112 32.93 10.83 20.83
#